data_AF-A0A0R3TQX4-F1
#
_entry.id   AF-A0A0R3TQX4-F1
#
_cell.length_a   1.000
_cell.length_b   1.000
_cell.length_c   1.000
_cell.angle_alpha   90.00
_cell.angle_beta   90.00
_cell.angle_gamma   90.00
#
_symmetry.space_group_name_H-M   'P 1'
#
loop_
_entity.id
_entity.type
_entity.pdbx_description
1 polymer ?
#
loop_
_entity_poly.entity_id
_entity_poly.type
_entity_poly.pdbx_seq_one_letter_code
_entity_poly.pdbx_strand_id
1 'polypeptide(L)'
;MESKETTPKRVQRSYTIDEKLSAIKRVKEHSGNLSVASRELGIDRKRLREWCRQESDLTKQSDKKRRRAIGGGRRPSLRNLETKLFQWIVAQCANNMIINYRRLREHTFVLTKELEIEMPDFKCSDKWIFNFMKRNSLTVGKMTNVGQVDNTTGDDRAQIASDRQELNMK
;
A
#
# COMPACT_ATOMS: atom_id res chain seq x y z
N MET A 1 25.01 -37.09 30.61
CA MET A 1 23.75 -36.84 29.88
C MET A 1 23.26 -35.48 30.34
N GLU A 2 23.65 -34.40 29.65
CA GLU A 2 23.27 -33.03 30.03
C GLU A 2 22.08 -32.60 29.18
N SER A 3 20.91 -32.49 29.79
CA SER A 3 19.66 -32.09 29.14
C SER A 3 19.66 -30.58 28.94
N LYS A 4 19.67 -30.10 27.69
CA LYS A 4 19.55 -28.66 27.39
C LYS A 4 18.11 -28.20 27.64
N GLU A 5 17.89 -27.43 28.69
CA GLU A 5 16.62 -26.76 28.96
C GLU A 5 16.28 -25.76 27.84
N THR A 6 15.17 -25.98 27.14
CA THR A 6 14.64 -25.04 26.15
C THR A 6 13.89 -23.92 26.86
N THR A 7 14.42 -22.69 26.81
CA THR A 7 13.71 -21.50 27.32
C THR A 7 12.41 -21.26 26.54
N PRO A 8 11.31 -20.87 27.22
CA PRO A 8 10.03 -20.67 26.56
C PRO A 8 10.07 -19.49 25.59
N LYS A 9 9.61 -19.72 24.36
CA LYS A 9 9.61 -18.73 23.27
C LYS A 9 8.72 -17.54 23.66
N ARG A 10 9.32 -16.35 23.79
CA ARG A 10 8.60 -15.11 24.15
C ARG A 10 7.54 -14.77 23.10
N VAL A 11 6.26 -14.93 23.45
CA VAL A 11 5.13 -14.54 22.59
C VAL A 11 5.04 -13.02 22.53
N GLN A 12 5.26 -12.44 21.35
CA GLN A 12 5.06 -11.00 21.17
C GLN A 12 3.57 -10.68 21.13
N ARG A 13 3.11 -9.89 22.12
CA ARG A 13 1.78 -9.27 22.07
C ARG A 13 1.70 -8.28 20.91
N SER A 14 0.62 -8.35 20.13
CA SER A 14 0.26 -7.37 19.11
C SER A 14 -0.72 -6.35 19.68
N TYR A 15 -0.58 -5.07 19.30
CA TYR A 15 -1.46 -3.99 19.78
C TYR A 15 -2.20 -3.29 18.63
N THR A 16 -3.43 -2.89 18.87
CA THR A 16 -4.20 -2.01 17.99
C THR A 16 -3.63 -0.59 18.02
N ILE A 17 -3.95 0.24 17.03
CA ILE A 17 -3.56 1.66 17.02
C ILE A 17 -4.18 2.37 18.22
N ASP A 18 -5.42 2.03 18.58
CA ASP A 18 -6.10 2.59 19.75
C ASP A 18 -5.34 2.28 21.05
N GLU A 19 -4.97 1.02 21.29
CA GLU A 19 -4.17 0.63 22.47
C GLU A 19 -2.83 1.38 22.54
N LYS A 20 -2.18 1.61 21.39
CA LYS A 20 -0.94 2.38 21.32
C LYS A 20 -1.18 3.85 21.69
N LEU A 21 -2.25 4.46 21.17
CA LEU A 21 -2.62 5.85 21.47
C LEU A 21 -3.00 6.02 22.95
N SER A 22 -3.76 5.08 23.54
CA SER A 22 -4.06 5.07 24.97
C SER A 22 -2.79 4.97 25.81
N ALA A 23 -1.83 4.13 25.39
CA ALA A 23 -0.55 4.02 26.07
C ALA A 23 0.27 5.32 25.99
N ILE A 24 0.28 6.00 24.85
CA ILE A 24 0.93 7.32 24.70
C ILE A 24 0.25 8.36 25.60
N LYS A 25 -1.08 8.38 25.67
CA LYS A 25 -1.83 9.27 26.56
C LYS A 25 -1.42 9.07 28.01
N ARG A 26 -1.35 7.81 28.47
CA ARG A 26 -0.90 7.47 29.82
C ARG A 26 0.54 7.92 30.09
N VAL A 27 1.44 7.80 29.11
CA VAL A 27 2.82 8.32 29.23
C VAL A 27 2.81 9.84 29.43
N LYS A 28 1.95 10.57 28.71
CA LYS A 28 1.81 12.03 28.84
C LYS A 28 1.21 12.46 30.18
N GLU A 29 0.24 11.70 30.71
CA GLU A 29 -0.32 11.91 32.06
C GLU A 29 0.77 11.85 33.14
N HIS A 30 1.77 10.99 32.96
CA HIS A 30 2.95 10.88 33.84
C HIS A 30 4.11 11.80 33.46
N SER A 31 3.84 12.94 32.82
CA SER A 31 4.85 13.93 32.38
C SER A 31 5.97 13.34 31.51
N GLY A 32 5.67 12.29 30.74
CA GLY A 32 6.65 11.59 29.90
C GLY A 32 7.45 10.50 30.61
N ASN A 33 7.13 10.15 31.86
CA ASN A 33 7.83 9.10 32.59
C ASN A 33 7.45 7.70 32.08
N LEU A 34 8.25 7.20 31.15
CA LEU A 34 8.09 5.86 30.56
C LEU A 34 8.18 4.73 31.58
N SER A 35 8.88 4.91 32.70
CA SER A 35 9.06 3.84 33.69
C SER A 35 7.78 3.57 34.46
N VAL A 36 7.04 4.62 34.81
CA VAL A 36 5.77 4.50 35.53
C VAL A 36 4.72 3.89 34.60
N ALA A 37 4.54 4.46 33.42
CA ALA A 37 3.59 3.94 32.43
C ALA A 37 3.89 2.48 32.00
N SER A 38 5.18 2.11 31.91
CA SER A 38 5.58 0.73 31.58
C SER A 38 5.14 -0.28 32.64
N ARG A 39 5.28 0.07 33.92
CA ARG A 39 4.87 -0.79 35.05
C ARG A 39 3.36 -0.92 35.11
N GLU A 40 2.63 0.17 34.95
CA GLU A 40 1.16 0.19 34.98
C GLU A 40 0.54 -0.59 33.83
N LEU A 41 1.08 -0.44 32.61
CA LEU A 41 0.51 -1.06 31.40
C LEU A 41 1.08 -2.46 31.12
N GLY A 42 2.15 -2.87 31.82
CA GLY A 42 2.88 -4.10 31.51
C GLY A 42 3.50 -4.09 30.10
N ILE A 43 3.83 -2.92 29.57
CA ILE A 43 4.42 -2.73 28.23
C ILE A 43 5.87 -2.32 28.38
N ASP A 44 6.75 -2.93 27.59
CA ASP A 44 8.18 -2.61 27.60
C ASP A 44 8.42 -1.13 27.25
N ARG A 45 9.28 -0.46 28.02
CA ARG A 45 9.68 0.95 27.83
C ARG A 45 10.14 1.22 26.40
N LYS A 46 10.82 0.26 25.77
CA LYS A 46 11.27 0.38 24.37
C LYS A 46 10.09 0.58 23.41
N ARG A 47 8.99 -0.15 23.61
CA ARG A 47 7.76 -0.04 22.78
C ARG A 47 7.06 1.29 23.00
N LEU A 48 6.90 1.70 24.27
CA LEU A 48 6.29 2.99 24.60
C LEU A 48 7.06 4.15 23.96
N ARG A 49 8.41 4.12 24.05
CA ARG A 49 9.27 5.12 23.39
C ARG A 49 9.07 5.16 21.88
N GLU A 50 9.00 3.99 21.23
CA GLU A 50 8.77 3.91 19.78
C GLU A 50 7.41 4.49 19.39
N TRP A 51 6.35 4.17 20.14
CA TRP A 51 5.01 4.67 19.85
C TRP A 51 4.90 6.18 20.08
N CYS A 52 5.54 6.73 21.11
CA CYS A 52 5.63 8.18 21.30
C CYS A 52 6.29 8.86 20.09
N ARG A 53 7.32 8.27 19.49
CA ARG A 53 7.93 8.81 18.25
C ARG A 53 7.00 8.72 17.04
N GLN A 54 6.15 7.70 16.99
CA GLN A 54 5.19 7.46 15.91
C GLN A 54 3.82 8.11 16.17
N GLU A 55 3.68 8.94 17.21
CA GLU A 55 2.38 9.47 17.65
C GLU A 55 1.63 10.20 16.52
N SER A 56 2.34 11.04 15.77
CA SER A 56 1.75 11.79 14.66
C SER A 56 1.19 10.88 13.57
N ASP A 57 1.92 9.81 13.23
CA ASP A 57 1.50 8.82 12.22
C ASP A 57 0.36 7.94 12.70
N LEU A 58 0.34 7.59 14.00
CA LEU A 58 -0.73 6.82 14.62
C LEU A 58 -2.03 7.64 14.72
N THR A 59 -1.92 8.94 15.00
CA THR A 59 -3.07 9.84 15.11
C THR A 59 -3.75 10.09 13.76
N LYS A 60 -2.99 10.12 12.66
CA LYS A 60 -3.50 10.28 11.29
C LYS A 60 -4.29 9.06 10.77
N GLN A 61 -4.29 7.94 11.49
CA GLN A 61 -4.97 6.72 11.03
C GLN A 61 -6.48 6.84 11.21
N SER A 62 -7.23 6.62 10.13
CA SER A 62 -8.70 6.65 10.16
C SER A 62 -9.31 5.48 10.93
N ASP A 63 -8.74 4.28 10.81
CA ASP A 63 -9.19 3.08 11.50
C ASP A 63 -8.25 2.70 12.64
N LYS A 64 -8.65 3.03 13.86
CA LYS A 64 -7.88 2.78 15.10
C LYS A 64 -7.94 1.33 15.58
N LYS A 65 -8.87 0.51 15.06
CA LYS A 65 -8.96 -0.92 15.42
C LYS A 65 -7.88 -1.75 14.74
N ARG A 66 -7.24 -1.23 13.69
CA ARG A 66 -6.15 -1.94 13.00
C ARG A 66 -4.93 -2.05 13.90
N ARG A 67 -4.20 -3.15 13.74
CA ARG A 67 -2.92 -3.40 14.45
C ARG A 67 -1.71 -2.78 13.74
N ARG A 68 -1.85 -2.51 12.43
CA ARG A 68 -0.82 -1.86 11.59
C ARG A 68 -1.36 -0.55 11.05
N ALA A 69 -0.50 0.47 11.04
CA ALA A 69 -0.76 1.72 10.34
C ALA A 69 -0.95 1.47 8.83
N ILE A 70 -1.75 2.33 8.19
CA ILE A 70 -1.86 2.45 6.73
C ILE A 70 -0.46 2.71 6.16
N GLY A 71 -0.12 2.02 5.08
CA GLY A 71 1.24 2.06 4.50
C GLY A 71 2.29 1.24 5.26
N GLY A 72 1.92 0.61 6.38
CA GLY A 72 2.76 -0.35 7.08
C GLY A 72 2.81 -1.72 6.40
N GLY A 73 3.96 -2.38 6.47
CA GLY A 73 4.19 -3.70 5.86
C GLY A 73 5.13 -3.66 4.66
N ARG A 74 5.14 -4.74 3.87
CA ARG A 74 5.99 -4.85 2.68
C ARG A 74 5.55 -3.80 1.65
N ARG A 75 6.47 -2.90 1.30
CA ARG A 75 6.27 -1.92 0.24
C ARG A 75 6.31 -2.63 -1.12
N PRO A 76 5.59 -2.13 -2.13
CA PRO A 76 5.75 -2.64 -3.49
C PRO A 76 7.20 -2.48 -3.93
N SER A 77 7.77 -3.51 -4.58
CA SER A 77 9.16 -3.45 -5.07
C SER A 77 9.31 -2.42 -6.20
N LEU A 78 8.23 -2.21 -6.97
CA LEU A 78 8.23 -1.35 -8.16
C LEU A 78 7.51 -0.03 -7.89
N ARG A 79 7.92 0.69 -6.83
CA ARG A 79 7.27 1.95 -6.45
C ARG A 79 7.29 2.98 -7.58
N ASN A 80 8.41 3.13 -8.28
CA ASN A 80 8.55 4.11 -9.36
C ASN A 80 7.61 3.80 -10.54
N LEU A 81 7.54 2.53 -10.94
CA LEU A 81 6.61 2.04 -11.95
C LEU A 81 5.15 2.29 -11.53
N GLU A 82 4.78 1.92 -10.30
CA GLU A 82 3.41 2.12 -9.79
C GLU A 82 3.03 3.60 -9.76
N THR A 83 3.96 4.50 -9.42
CA THR A 83 3.72 5.96 -9.44
C THR A 83 3.42 6.47 -10.85
N LYS A 84 4.27 6.14 -11.84
CA LYS A 84 4.04 6.54 -13.24
C LYS A 84 2.74 5.96 -13.79
N LEU A 85 2.48 4.68 -13.50
CA LEU A 85 1.25 4.00 -13.90
C LEU A 85 0.01 4.69 -13.30
N PHE A 86 0.07 5.08 -12.03
CA PHE A 86 -1.03 5.83 -11.39
C PHE A 86 -1.26 7.19 -12.05
N GLN A 87 -0.20 7.94 -12.36
CA GLN A 87 -0.32 9.23 -13.06
C GLN A 87 -0.97 9.08 -14.44
N TRP A 88 -0.57 8.06 -15.20
CA TRP A 88 -1.20 7.73 -16.48
C TRP A 88 -2.69 7.41 -16.31
N ILE A 89 -3.07 6.61 -15.31
CA ILE A 89 -4.48 6.30 -15.04
C ILE A 89 -5.30 7.56 -14.77
N VAL A 90 -4.79 8.46 -13.94
CA VAL A 90 -5.46 9.73 -13.63
C VAL A 90 -5.65 10.56 -14.91
N ALA A 91 -4.64 10.63 -15.79
CA ALA A 91 -4.75 11.33 -17.07
C ALA A 91 -5.79 10.70 -18.00
N GLN A 92 -5.84 9.36 -18.11
CA GLN A 92 -6.84 8.69 -18.93
C GLN A 92 -8.27 8.84 -18.38
N CYS A 93 -8.42 8.81 -17.05
CA CYS A 93 -9.71 9.08 -16.42
C CYS A 93 -10.18 10.52 -16.65
N ALA A 94 -9.28 11.51 -16.67
CA ALA A 94 -9.61 12.89 -17.02
C ALA A 94 -10.13 13.02 -18.48
N ASN A 95 -9.71 12.11 -19.35
CA ASN A 95 -10.18 12.00 -20.74
C ASN A 95 -11.43 11.11 -20.90
N ASN A 96 -12.16 10.81 -19.81
CA ASN A 96 -13.36 9.95 -19.78
C ASN A 96 -13.18 8.53 -20.35
N MET A 97 -11.94 8.01 -20.35
CA MET A 97 -11.68 6.64 -20.82
C MET A 97 -11.77 5.61 -19.69
N ILE A 98 -12.38 4.46 -19.97
CA ILE A 98 -12.38 3.31 -19.06
C ILE A 98 -11.05 2.56 -19.21
N ILE A 99 -10.40 2.30 -18.08
CA ILE A 99 -9.17 1.50 -18.04
C ILE A 99 -9.52 0.09 -17.59
N ASN A 100 -9.54 -0.84 -18.55
CA ASN A 100 -9.62 -2.26 -18.26
C ASN A 100 -8.23 -2.83 -17.89
N TYR A 101 -8.21 -4.05 -17.33
CA TYR A 101 -6.98 -4.70 -16.88
C TYR A 101 -6.00 -4.96 -18.04
N ARG A 102 -6.50 -5.13 -19.27
CA ARG A 102 -5.67 -5.35 -20.47
C ARG A 102 -4.85 -4.11 -20.81
N ARG A 103 -5.50 -2.95 -20.96
CA ARG A 103 -4.84 -1.65 -21.21
C ARG A 103 -3.80 -1.34 -20.14
N LEU A 104 -4.16 -1.58 -18.88
CA LEU A 104 -3.25 -1.37 -17.76
C LEU A 104 -2.02 -2.28 -17.84
N ARG A 105 -2.19 -3.56 -18.21
CA ARG A 105 -1.09 -4.50 -18.40
C ARG A 105 -0.15 -4.06 -19.52
N GLU A 106 -0.69 -3.68 -20.67
CA GLU A 106 0.10 -3.22 -21.82
C GLU A 106 0.89 -1.96 -21.50
N HIS A 107 0.24 -0.95 -20.92
CA HIS A 107 0.91 0.28 -20.53
C HIS A 107 1.97 0.04 -19.46
N THR A 108 1.73 -0.89 -18.53
CA THR A 108 2.76 -1.31 -17.56
C THR A 108 4.01 -1.85 -18.26
N PHE A 109 3.86 -2.66 -19.31
CA PHE A 109 5.01 -3.18 -20.07
C PHE A 109 5.76 -2.08 -20.85
N VAL A 110 5.03 -1.10 -21.39
CA VAL A 110 5.65 0.08 -22.02
C VAL A 110 6.48 0.84 -20.99
N LEU A 111 5.89 1.16 -19.83
CA LEU A 111 6.60 1.85 -18.75
C LEU A 111 7.81 1.07 -18.21
N THR A 112 7.77 -0.27 -18.20
CA THR A 112 8.95 -1.05 -17.80
C THR A 112 10.10 -0.92 -18.79
N LYS A 113 9.81 -0.79 -20.10
CA LYS A 113 10.83 -0.55 -21.12
C LYS A 113 11.39 0.86 -21.02
N GLU A 114 10.52 1.87 -20.92
CA GLU A 114 10.92 3.27 -20.77
C GLU A 114 11.77 3.54 -19.52
N LEU A 115 11.52 2.80 -18.44
CA LEU A 115 12.26 2.92 -17.19
C LEU A 115 13.51 2.03 -17.12
N GLU A 116 13.81 1.29 -18.20
CA GLU A 116 14.93 0.34 -18.26
C GLU A 116 14.93 -0.64 -17.07
N ILE A 117 13.74 -1.05 -16.63
CA ILE A 117 13.60 -1.97 -15.49
C ILE A 117 13.81 -3.38 -15.99
N GLU A 118 15.05 -3.88 -15.87
CA GLU A 118 15.36 -5.28 -16.09
C GLU A 118 14.82 -6.13 -14.92
N MET A 119 13.68 -6.75 -15.14
CA MET A 119 13.04 -7.65 -14.17
C MET A 119 12.60 -8.93 -14.89
N PRO A 120 13.46 -9.95 -14.98
CA PRO A 120 13.15 -11.18 -15.72
C PRO A 120 11.92 -11.92 -15.16
N ASP A 121 11.62 -11.74 -13.87
CA ASP A 121 10.50 -12.41 -13.20
C ASP A 121 9.24 -11.54 -13.01
N PHE A 122 9.26 -10.27 -13.43
CA PHE A 122 8.10 -9.41 -13.22
C PHE A 122 6.95 -9.81 -14.16
N LYS A 123 5.89 -10.36 -13.55
CA LYS A 123 4.63 -10.63 -14.22
C LYS A 123 3.59 -9.63 -13.76
N CYS A 124 3.09 -8.82 -14.70
CA CYS A 124 1.90 -7.98 -14.52
C CYS A 124 0.62 -8.86 -14.46
N SER A 125 0.60 -9.76 -13.48
CA SER A 125 -0.48 -10.72 -13.20
C SER A 125 -1.73 -10.00 -12.71
N ASP A 126 -2.89 -10.64 -12.85
CA ASP A 126 -4.15 -10.08 -12.34
C ASP A 126 -4.08 -9.79 -10.84
N LYS A 127 -3.38 -10.64 -10.07
CA LYS A 127 -3.12 -10.43 -8.65
C LYS A 127 -2.29 -9.18 -8.38
N TRP A 128 -1.29 -8.89 -9.22
CA TRP A 128 -0.49 -7.67 -9.11
C TRP A 128 -1.36 -6.44 -9.39
N ILE A 129 -2.11 -6.46 -10.50
CA ILE A 129 -3.03 -5.38 -10.91
C ILE A 129 -4.07 -5.10 -9.83
N PHE A 130 -4.75 -6.15 -9.35
CA PHE A 130 -5.75 -6.04 -8.28
C PHE A 130 -5.17 -5.38 -7.02
N ASN A 131 -3.97 -5.82 -6.59
CA ASN A 131 -3.33 -5.24 -5.42
C ASN A 131 -2.85 -3.80 -5.65
N PHE A 132 -2.36 -3.47 -6.85
CA PHE A 132 -2.02 -2.11 -7.25
C PHE A 132 -3.24 -1.19 -7.18
N MET A 133 -4.36 -1.61 -7.76
CA MET A 133 -5.63 -0.88 -7.72
C MET A 133 -6.11 -0.68 -6.27
N LYS A 134 -6.08 -1.75 -5.47
CA LYS A 134 -6.45 -1.71 -4.05
C LYS A 134 -5.57 -0.76 -3.23
N ARG A 135 -4.25 -0.71 -3.50
CA ARG A 135 -3.33 0.22 -2.82
C ARG A 135 -3.62 1.68 -3.15
N ASN A 136 -3.97 1.95 -4.41
CA ASN A 136 -4.23 3.29 -4.90
C ASN A 136 -5.70 3.72 -4.81
N SER A 137 -6.54 2.93 -4.14
CA SER A 137 -8.00 3.16 -4.02
C SER A 137 -8.72 3.32 -5.36
N LEU A 138 -8.13 2.79 -6.43
CA LEU A 138 -8.71 2.71 -7.77
C LEU A 138 -9.74 1.57 -7.77
N THR A 139 -10.91 1.81 -7.21
CA THR A 139 -11.96 0.79 -7.19
C THR A 139 -12.66 0.79 -8.54
N VAL A 140 -12.92 -0.39 -9.11
CA VAL A 140 -13.90 -0.57 -10.20
C VAL A 140 -15.21 0.07 -9.72
N GLY A 141 -15.54 1.28 -10.18
CA GLY A 141 -16.77 2.00 -9.80
C GLY A 141 -16.66 3.24 -8.89
N LYS A 142 -15.48 3.65 -8.37
CA LYS A 142 -15.37 4.88 -7.54
C LYS A 142 -14.86 6.12 -8.29
N MET A 143 -14.31 5.94 -9.49
CA MET A 143 -13.79 7.04 -10.33
C MET A 143 -14.67 7.26 -11.59
N THR A 144 -15.89 6.74 -11.58
CA THR A 144 -16.70 6.47 -12.79
C THR A 144 -18.06 7.18 -12.76
N ASN A 145 -18.12 8.45 -12.33
CA ASN A 145 -19.39 9.18 -12.27
C ASN A 145 -19.49 10.37 -13.23
N VAL A 146 -18.61 10.44 -14.24
CA VAL A 146 -18.77 11.38 -15.35
C VAL A 146 -18.76 10.55 -16.64
N GLY A 147 -19.79 10.73 -17.46
CA GLY A 147 -20.18 9.89 -18.61
C GLY A 147 -19.03 9.18 -19.31
N GLN A 148 -18.85 7.90 -18.96
CA GLN A 148 -17.81 7.06 -19.53
C GLN A 148 -18.27 6.53 -20.88
N VAL A 149 -17.41 6.62 -21.90
CA VAL A 149 -17.62 5.93 -23.17
C VAL A 149 -17.37 4.45 -22.93
N ASP A 150 -18.35 3.59 -23.19
CA ASP A 150 -18.20 2.14 -23.05
C ASP A 150 -17.28 1.58 -24.14
N ASN A 151 -16.03 1.30 -23.76
CA ASN A 151 -15.00 0.69 -24.58
C ASN A 151 -14.84 -0.82 -24.30
N THR A 152 -15.89 -1.51 -23.84
CA THR A 152 -15.87 -2.99 -23.72
C THR A 152 -16.11 -3.72 -25.06
N THR A 153 -16.51 -2.99 -26.11
CA THR A 153 -16.79 -3.50 -27.46
C THR A 153 -15.50 -3.79 -28.26
N GLY A 154 -15.60 -4.61 -29.32
CA GLY A 154 -14.48 -5.07 -30.17
C GLY A 154 -13.54 -3.98 -30.70
N ASP A 155 -14.01 -2.73 -30.80
CA ASP A 155 -13.21 -1.55 -31.21
C ASP A 155 -12.04 -1.25 -30.27
N ASP A 156 -12.11 -1.67 -29.00
CA ASP A 156 -11.05 -1.46 -28.03
C ASP A 156 -9.78 -2.25 -28.38
N ARG A 157 -9.90 -3.37 -29.11
CA ARG A 157 -8.74 -4.13 -29.62
C ARG A 157 -7.98 -3.34 -30.70
N ALA A 158 -8.70 -2.65 -31.57
CA ALA A 158 -8.12 -1.85 -32.64
C ALA A 158 -7.44 -0.60 -32.06
N GLN A 159 -8.08 0.10 -31.12
CA GLN A 159 -7.49 1.26 -30.48
C GLN A 159 -6.23 0.88 -29.69
N ILE A 160 -6.26 -0.21 -28.93
CA ILE A 160 -5.06 -0.70 -28.23
C ILE A 160 -3.94 -1.09 -29.19
N ALA A 161 -4.26 -1.71 -30.33
CA ALA A 161 -3.26 -2.04 -31.34
C ALA A 161 -2.65 -0.77 -31.97
N SER A 162 -3.47 0.27 -32.19
CA SER A 162 -3.04 1.58 -32.67
C SER A 162 -2.16 2.30 -31.63
N ASP A 163 -2.61 2.39 -30.38
CA ASP A 163 -1.85 2.97 -29.26
C ASP A 163 -0.52 2.22 -29.06
N ARG A 164 -0.53 0.90 -29.23
CA ARG A 164 0.69 0.07 -29.20
C ARG A 164 1.64 0.41 -30.35
N GLN A 165 1.13 0.73 -31.54
CA GLN A 165 1.97 1.14 -32.67
C GLN A 165 2.56 2.54 -32.45
N GLU A 166 1.76 3.50 -31.95
CA GLU A 166 2.21 4.86 -31.65
C GLU A 166 3.24 4.91 -30.51
N LEU A 167 3.07 4.08 -29.48
CA LEU A 167 4.03 3.97 -28.37
C LEU A 167 5.34 3.26 -28.77
N ASN A 168 5.35 2.49 -29.86
CA ASN A 168 6.55 1.82 -30.36
C ASN A 168 7.30 2.65 -31.42
N MET A 169 6.71 3.79 -31.85
CA MET A 169 7.30 4.75 -32.79
C MET A 169 7.96 5.96 -32.10
N LYS A 170 7.83 6.09 -30.77
CA LYS A 170 8.54 7.07 -29.94
C LYS A 170 9.68 6.38 -29.19
#